data_AF-A0A416JQ01-F1
#
_entry.id   AF-A0A416JQ01-F1
#
_cell.length_a   1.000
_cell.length_b   1.000
_cell.length_c   1.000
_cell.angle_alpha   90.00
_cell.angle_beta   90.00
_cell.angle_gamma   90.00
#
_symmetry.space_group_name_H-M   'P 1'
#
loop_
_entity.id
_entity.type
_entity.pdbx_description
1 polymer ?
#
loop_
_entity_poly.entity_id
_entity_poly.type
_entity_poly.pdbx_seq_one_letter_code
_entity_poly.pdbx_strand_id
1 'polypeptide(L)'
;MLRHRWRTNNAGKPIYGYECKRHHDTPRIRLQNEQGNPTPICEIKPVGQSKLELMASKIFERVWGDQREIVLQTCKMLDACYKPDADRRADLMKAKDDSIQLLQQQLDDLVVVRARGEIEQDKFLQRTIEIQQQMEALRQSKAQIASEDYNPGRLDMEAIEAALCEAVEMHDGLVSEDFIDLFVSQVTPLSDSRFAWCLDFSPQPTVAFLNLAGQRKYTTCSMDSKLHFGPFADEEGHTIPFPGSLRR
;
A
#
# COMPACT_ATOMS: atom_id res chain seq x y z
N MET A 1 16.63 -3.32 16.09
CA MET A 1 17.87 -4.14 16.23
C MET A 1 18.93 -3.67 15.22
N LEU A 2 20.21 -3.98 15.43
CA LEU A 2 21.31 -3.73 14.50
C LEU A 2 21.55 -4.97 13.63
N ARG A 3 21.69 -4.78 12.31
CA ARG A 3 21.96 -5.84 11.33
C ARG A 3 23.47 -6.01 11.14
N HIS A 4 23.97 -7.24 11.25
CA HIS A 4 25.34 -7.60 10.96
C HIS A 4 25.40 -8.87 10.10
N ARG A 5 26.53 -9.10 9.44
CA ARG A 5 26.76 -10.34 8.69
C ARG A 5 27.02 -11.48 9.68
N TRP A 6 26.13 -12.47 9.73
CA TRP A 6 26.23 -13.58 10.68
C TRP A 6 27.09 -14.72 10.11
N ARG A 7 26.77 -15.19 8.89
CA ARG A 7 27.52 -16.25 8.21
C ARG A 7 27.32 -16.17 6.69
N THR A 8 28.01 -17.03 5.95
CA THR A 8 27.80 -17.21 4.50
C THR A 8 27.22 -18.61 4.28
N ASN A 9 26.21 -18.75 3.42
CA ASN A 9 25.67 -20.05 3.07
C ASN A 9 26.57 -20.80 2.06
N ASN A 10 26.23 -22.05 1.77
CA ASN A 10 27.00 -22.89 0.83
C ASN A 10 27.00 -22.33 -0.61
N ALA A 11 26.04 -21.47 -0.95
CA ALA A 11 25.94 -20.80 -2.25
C ALA A 11 26.67 -19.44 -2.28
N GLY A 12 27.44 -19.08 -1.25
CA GLY A 12 28.17 -17.82 -1.19
C GLY A 12 27.33 -16.60 -0.79
N LYS A 13 26.02 -16.75 -0.54
CA LYS A 13 25.12 -15.66 -0.13
C LYS A 13 25.29 -15.37 1.38
N PRO A 14 25.38 -14.09 1.79
CA PRO A 14 25.40 -13.73 3.21
C PRO A 14 24.06 -14.04 3.88
N ILE A 15 24.14 -14.59 5.09
CA ILE A 15 23.01 -14.73 6.03
C ILE A 15 23.21 -13.68 7.12
N TYR A 16 22.14 -12.95 7.42
CA TYR A 16 22.19 -11.84 8.35
C TYR A 16 21.76 -12.22 9.77
N GLY A 17 22.22 -11.36 10.67
CA GLY A 17 22.10 -11.43 12.10
C GLY A 17 21.56 -10.13 12.67
N TYR A 18 20.77 -10.23 13.73
CA TYR A 18 20.15 -9.08 14.37
C TYR A 18 20.42 -9.12 15.87
N GLU A 19 20.95 -8.04 16.43
CA GLU A 19 21.20 -7.93 17.86
C GLU A 19 20.81 -6.56 18.41
N CYS A 20 20.69 -6.47 19.74
CA CYS A 20 20.44 -5.20 20.40
C CYS A 20 21.68 -4.30 20.27
N LYS A 21 21.50 -3.00 20.04
CA LYS A 21 22.62 -2.03 19.97
C LYS A 21 23.46 -2.03 21.24
N ARG A 22 22.83 -2.13 22.41
CA ARG A 22 23.56 -2.25 23.69
C ARG A 22 24.35 -3.57 23.79
N HIS A 23 23.88 -4.65 23.15
CA HIS A 23 24.63 -5.91 23.09
C HIS A 23 25.86 -5.75 22.17
N HIS A 24 25.67 -5.16 20.99
CA HIS A 24 26.78 -4.83 20.08
C HIS A 24 27.84 -3.92 20.74
N ASP A 25 27.40 -2.91 21.49
CA ASP A 25 28.27 -1.95 22.17
C ASP A 25 28.83 -2.47 23.50
N THR A 26 28.57 -3.74 23.87
CA THR A 26 29.04 -4.35 25.13
C THR A 26 30.53 -4.14 25.40
N PRO A 27 31.45 -4.32 24.43
CA PRO A 27 32.88 -4.09 24.68
C PRO A 27 33.17 -2.65 25.13
N ARG A 28 32.51 -1.67 24.52
CA ARG A 28 32.64 -0.25 24.88
C ARG A 28 32.01 0.03 26.24
N ILE A 29 30.85 -0.53 26.53
CA ILE A 29 30.16 -0.37 27.81
C ILE A 29 31.00 -0.94 28.95
N ARG A 30 31.63 -2.11 28.75
CA ARG A 30 32.54 -2.72 29.76
C ARG A 30 33.68 -1.78 30.13
N LEU A 31 34.34 -1.16 29.15
CA LEU A 31 35.40 -0.18 29.39
C LEU A 31 34.89 1.06 30.15
N GLN A 32 33.68 1.54 29.86
CA GLN A 32 33.07 2.66 30.59
C GLN A 32 32.73 2.30 32.04
N ASN A 33 32.26 1.07 32.26
CA ASN A 33 31.95 0.56 33.59
C ASN A 33 33.22 0.43 34.45
N GLU A 34 34.33 -0.02 33.84
CA GLU A 34 35.66 -0.04 34.48
C GLU A 34 36.15 1.36 34.85
N GLN A 35 35.75 2.39 34.09
CA GLN A 35 36.06 3.80 34.34
C GLN A 35 35.11 4.47 35.36
N GLY A 36 34.22 3.72 36.00
CA GLY A 36 33.38 4.20 37.10
C GLY A 36 32.00 4.73 36.69
N ASN A 37 31.56 4.55 35.45
CA ASN A 37 30.21 4.92 34.98
C ASN A 37 29.38 3.66 34.65
N PRO A 38 28.74 3.03 35.66
CA PRO A 38 28.03 1.78 35.46
C PRO A 38 26.79 1.96 34.57
N THR A 39 26.85 1.37 33.37
CA THR A 39 25.75 1.30 32.42
C THR A 39 25.36 -0.18 32.21
N PRO A 40 24.06 -0.53 32.20
CA PRO A 40 23.61 -1.91 32.04
C PRO A 40 23.91 -2.44 30.64
N ILE A 41 24.41 -3.69 30.59
CA ILE A 41 24.69 -4.44 29.36
C ILE A 41 23.44 -5.24 28.99
N CYS A 42 23.15 -5.35 27.69
CA CYS A 42 22.09 -6.23 27.21
C CYS A 42 22.63 -7.66 27.10
N GLU A 43 21.95 -8.63 27.72
CA GLU A 43 22.34 -10.05 27.71
C GLU A 43 21.56 -10.89 26.70
N ILE A 44 20.59 -10.28 26.01
CA ILE A 44 19.75 -10.97 25.02
C ILE A 44 20.61 -11.43 23.84
N LYS A 45 20.48 -12.70 23.49
CA LYS A 45 21.26 -13.31 22.40
C LYS A 45 20.88 -12.74 21.03
N PRO A 46 21.85 -12.63 20.11
CA PRO A 46 21.57 -12.31 18.72
C PRO A 46 20.59 -13.30 18.07
N VAL A 47 19.77 -12.81 17.15
CA VAL A 47 18.74 -13.57 16.42
C VAL A 47 19.14 -13.67 14.95
N GLY A 48 19.08 -14.88 14.40
CA GLY A 48 19.36 -15.12 12.98
C GLY A 48 18.15 -14.79 12.08
N GLN A 49 18.44 -14.39 10.84
CA GLN A 49 17.44 -14.03 9.82
C GLN A 49 16.27 -15.02 9.70
N SER A 50 16.55 -16.32 9.61
CA SER A 50 15.51 -17.34 9.45
C SER A 50 14.48 -17.38 10.58
N LYS A 51 14.85 -16.92 11.80
CA LYS A 51 13.91 -16.80 12.92
C LYS A 51 12.99 -15.60 12.76
N LEU A 52 13.50 -14.50 12.19
CA LEU A 52 12.67 -13.33 11.86
C LEU A 52 11.70 -13.66 10.74
N GLU A 53 12.15 -14.34 9.68
CA GLU A 53 11.31 -14.77 8.56
C GLU A 53 10.18 -15.68 9.05
N LEU A 54 10.47 -16.64 9.95
CA LEU A 54 9.46 -17.49 10.57
C LEU A 54 8.43 -16.72 11.42
N MET A 55 8.89 -15.74 12.20
CA MET A 55 8.00 -14.87 13.00
C MET A 55 7.10 -14.03 12.10
N ALA A 56 7.68 -13.44 11.05
CA ALA A 56 6.95 -12.68 10.05
C ALA A 56 5.87 -13.54 9.38
N SER A 57 6.19 -14.76 8.95
CA SER A 57 5.20 -15.69 8.38
C SER A 57 4.00 -15.88 9.31
N LYS A 58 4.22 -16.02 10.62
CA LYS A 58 3.10 -16.15 11.60
C LYS A 58 2.27 -14.89 11.78
N ILE A 59 2.89 -13.72 11.69
CA ILE A 59 2.16 -12.44 11.70
C ILE A 59 1.29 -12.36 10.44
N PHE A 60 1.88 -12.59 9.27
CA PHE A 60 1.17 -12.46 8.00
C PHE A 60 0.10 -13.53 7.80
N GLU A 61 0.31 -14.78 8.23
CA GLU A 61 -0.74 -15.81 8.29
C GLU A 61 -1.97 -15.32 9.07
N ARG A 62 -1.77 -14.55 10.15
CA ARG A 62 -2.87 -14.03 10.97
C ARG A 62 -3.51 -12.78 10.38
N VAL A 63 -2.69 -11.85 9.88
CA VAL A 63 -3.15 -10.53 9.39
C VAL A 63 -3.81 -10.67 8.02
N TRP A 64 -3.23 -11.47 7.13
CA TRP A 64 -3.70 -11.61 5.74
C TRP A 64 -4.92 -12.53 5.63
N GLY A 65 -5.18 -13.39 6.62
CA GLY A 65 -6.32 -14.29 6.62
C GLY A 65 -6.35 -15.17 5.36
N ASP A 66 -7.50 -15.25 4.69
CA ASP A 66 -7.60 -15.92 3.39
C ASP A 66 -7.09 -14.98 2.28
N GLN A 67 -5.82 -15.14 1.96
CA GLN A 67 -5.12 -14.44 0.88
C GLN A 67 -5.88 -14.48 -0.44
N ARG A 68 -6.52 -15.62 -0.75
CA ARG A 68 -7.27 -15.81 -1.99
C ARG A 68 -8.55 -14.98 -1.98
N GLU A 69 -9.23 -14.89 -0.84
CA GLU A 69 -10.41 -14.03 -0.71
C GLU A 69 -10.04 -12.54 -0.88
N ILE A 70 -8.88 -12.10 -0.36
CA ILE A 70 -8.42 -10.72 -0.53
C ILE A 70 -8.13 -10.40 -2.00
N VAL A 71 -7.46 -11.32 -2.72
CA VAL A 71 -7.23 -11.16 -4.17
C VAL A 71 -8.57 -11.09 -4.90
N LEU A 72 -9.51 -11.99 -4.59
CA LEU A 72 -10.83 -12.02 -5.21
C LEU A 72 -11.61 -10.71 -4.98
N GLN A 73 -11.59 -10.17 -3.76
CA GLN A 73 -12.22 -8.89 -3.44
C GLN A 73 -11.54 -7.73 -4.18
N THR A 74 -10.21 -7.75 -4.30
CA THR A 74 -9.46 -6.75 -5.06
C THR A 74 -9.83 -6.78 -6.54
N CYS A 75 -9.90 -7.98 -7.14
CA CYS A 75 -10.34 -8.17 -8.52
C CYS A 75 -11.78 -7.70 -8.72
N LYS A 76 -12.70 -7.97 -7.78
CA LYS A 76 -14.08 -7.44 -7.82
C LYS A 76 -14.13 -5.91 -7.76
N MET A 77 -13.30 -5.29 -6.91
CA MET A 77 -13.22 -3.82 -6.82
C MET A 77 -12.67 -3.21 -8.10
N LEU A 78 -11.65 -3.85 -8.69
CA LEU A 78 -11.10 -3.47 -9.99
C LEU A 78 -12.17 -3.59 -11.08
N ASP A 79 -12.88 -4.71 -11.16
CA ASP A 79 -13.93 -4.94 -12.15
C ASP A 79 -15.08 -3.93 -12.02
N ALA A 80 -15.50 -3.62 -10.79
CA ALA A 80 -16.54 -2.62 -10.52
C ALA A 80 -16.11 -1.19 -10.89
N CYS A 81 -14.83 -0.86 -10.75
CA CYS A 81 -14.29 0.45 -11.08
C CYS A 81 -13.81 0.55 -12.54
N TYR A 82 -13.51 -0.57 -13.17
CA TYR A 82 -12.96 -0.63 -14.51
C TYR A 82 -14.04 -0.32 -15.53
N LYS A 83 -13.92 0.85 -16.14
CA LYS A 83 -14.65 1.17 -17.36
C LYS A 83 -13.68 0.99 -18.52
N PRO A 84 -13.96 0.06 -19.46
CA PRO A 84 -13.20 -0.01 -20.69
C PRO A 84 -13.12 1.37 -21.34
N ASP A 85 -11.97 1.74 -21.88
CA ASP A 85 -11.80 3.04 -22.54
C ASP A 85 -12.82 3.24 -23.69
N ALA A 86 -13.41 2.15 -24.21
CA ALA A 86 -14.38 2.18 -25.30
C ALA A 86 -15.70 2.78 -24.82
N ASP A 87 -16.12 2.40 -23.61
CA ASP A 87 -17.31 2.92 -22.96
C ASP A 87 -17.09 4.38 -22.56
N ARG A 88 -15.87 4.74 -22.14
CA ARG A 88 -15.51 6.14 -21.86
C ARG A 88 -15.55 7.01 -23.11
N ARG A 89 -15.06 6.52 -24.26
CA ARG A 89 -15.11 7.24 -25.54
C ARG A 89 -16.56 7.39 -26.03
N ALA A 90 -17.38 6.33 -25.88
CA ALA A 90 -18.80 6.38 -26.20
C ALA A 90 -19.56 7.37 -25.31
N ASP A 91 -19.31 7.37 -23.99
CA ASP A 91 -19.88 8.32 -23.03
C ASP A 91 -19.49 9.77 -23.38
N LEU A 92 -18.23 10.02 -23.74
CA LEU A 92 -17.75 11.33 -24.19
C LEU A 92 -18.43 11.79 -25.49
N MET A 93 -18.60 10.90 -26.46
CA MET A 93 -19.34 11.21 -27.70
C MET A 93 -20.82 11.52 -27.41
N LYS A 94 -21.46 10.74 -26.55
CA LYS A 94 -22.85 10.94 -26.14
C LYS A 94 -23.04 12.27 -25.39
N ALA A 95 -22.15 12.60 -24.45
CA ALA A 95 -22.22 13.86 -23.72
C ALA A 95 -22.10 15.09 -24.65
N LYS A 96 -21.30 14.98 -25.72
CA LYS A 96 -21.22 16.02 -26.75
C LYS A 96 -22.51 16.11 -27.56
N ASP A 97 -23.14 14.99 -27.90
CA ASP A 97 -24.44 14.97 -28.58
C ASP A 97 -25.54 15.61 -27.73
N ASP A 98 -25.61 15.25 -26.44
CA ASP A 98 -26.56 15.84 -25.49
C ASP A 98 -26.35 17.36 -25.36
N SER A 99 -25.10 17.83 -25.36
CA SER A 99 -24.76 19.27 -25.33
C SER A 99 -25.19 19.99 -26.61
N ILE A 100 -25.02 19.36 -27.77
CA ILE A 100 -25.47 19.90 -29.07
C ILE A 100 -26.99 20.00 -29.09
N GLN A 101 -27.71 18.99 -28.59
CA GLN A 101 -29.18 19.01 -28.51
C GLN A 101 -29.67 20.14 -27.59
N LEU A 102 -29.02 20.35 -26.44
CA LEU A 102 -29.38 21.44 -25.53
C LEU A 102 -29.20 22.82 -26.19
N LEU A 103 -28.08 23.04 -26.89
CA LEU A 103 -27.84 24.28 -27.64
C LEU A 103 -28.84 24.49 -28.78
N GLN A 104 -29.24 23.40 -29.46
CA GLN A 104 -30.28 23.45 -30.48
C GLN A 104 -31.62 23.89 -29.88
N GLN A 105 -31.99 23.36 -28.71
CA GLN A 105 -33.21 23.75 -28.02
C GLN A 105 -33.17 25.21 -27.54
N GLN A 106 -32.02 25.69 -27.05
CA GLN A 106 -31.84 27.10 -26.72
C GLN A 106 -32.01 28.01 -27.94
N LEU A 107 -31.61 27.56 -29.13
CA LEU A 107 -31.82 28.30 -30.37
C LEU A 107 -33.30 28.39 -30.73
N ASP A 108 -34.03 27.28 -30.61
CA ASP A 108 -35.47 27.23 -30.87
C ASP A 108 -36.24 28.13 -29.89
N ASP A 109 -35.89 28.10 -28.60
CA ASP A 109 -36.45 28.98 -27.58
C ASP A 109 -36.17 30.46 -27.88
N LEU A 110 -34.95 30.77 -28.33
CA LEU A 110 -34.54 32.13 -28.69
C LEU A 110 -35.38 32.68 -29.88
N VAL A 111 -35.73 31.82 -30.84
CA VAL A 111 -36.64 32.19 -31.96
C VAL A 111 -38.02 32.56 -31.44
N VAL A 112 -38.55 31.79 -30.48
CA VAL A 112 -39.86 32.08 -29.85
C VAL A 112 -39.82 33.42 -29.11
N VAL A 113 -38.77 33.70 -28.34
CA VAL A 113 -38.58 34.96 -27.61
C VAL A 113 -38.49 36.15 -28.58
N ARG A 114 -37.79 35.99 -29.72
CA ARG A 114 -37.75 37.02 -30.77
C ARG A 114 -39.12 37.24 -31.40
N ALA A 115 -39.89 36.19 -31.66
CA ALA A 115 -41.22 36.29 -32.25
C ALA A 115 -42.20 37.07 -31.35
N ARG A 116 -42.00 37.02 -30.03
CA ARG A 116 -42.76 37.81 -29.03
C ARG A 116 -42.30 39.27 -28.92
N GLY A 117 -41.19 39.64 -29.57
CA GLY A 117 -40.63 40.98 -29.52
C GLY A 117 -39.86 41.29 -28.24
N GLU A 118 -39.57 40.28 -27.41
CA GLU A 118 -38.92 40.45 -26.10
C GLU A 118 -37.41 40.75 -26.20
N ILE A 119 -36.81 40.52 -27.37
CA ILE A 119 -35.39 40.81 -27.66
C ILE A 119 -35.22 41.57 -28.97
N GLU A 120 -34.22 42.45 -29.00
CA GLU A 120 -33.82 43.23 -30.17
C GLU A 120 -33.14 42.35 -31.23
N GLN A 121 -33.19 42.79 -32.49
CA GLN A 121 -32.65 42.04 -33.63
C GLN A 121 -31.15 41.79 -33.50
N ASP A 122 -30.38 42.80 -33.09
CA ASP A 122 -28.92 42.69 -32.97
C ASP A 122 -28.53 41.69 -31.88
N LYS A 123 -29.23 41.71 -30.74
CA LYS A 123 -29.02 40.73 -29.65
C LYS A 123 -29.40 39.32 -30.07
N PHE A 124 -30.49 39.16 -30.83
CA PHE A 124 -30.88 37.87 -31.40
C PHE A 124 -29.81 37.32 -32.35
N LEU A 125 -29.31 38.15 -33.27
CA LEU A 125 -28.26 37.77 -34.21
C LEU A 125 -26.97 37.39 -33.49
N GLN A 126 -26.54 38.21 -32.51
CA GLN A 126 -25.35 37.92 -31.73
C GLN A 126 -25.45 36.58 -31.00
N ARG A 127 -26.56 36.32 -30.28
CA ARG A 127 -26.77 35.06 -29.55
C ARG A 127 -26.87 33.85 -30.47
N THR A 128 -27.51 34.01 -31.62
CA THR A 128 -27.59 32.96 -32.65
C THR A 128 -26.19 32.56 -33.13
N ILE A 129 -25.34 33.53 -33.44
CA ILE A 129 -23.96 33.29 -33.87
C ILE A 129 -23.15 32.60 -32.76
N GLU A 130 -23.26 33.06 -31.52
CA GLU A 130 -22.57 32.46 -30.37
C GLU A 130 -22.95 30.99 -30.18
N ILE A 131 -24.25 30.66 -30.19
CA ILE A 131 -24.75 29.29 -30.04
C ILE A 131 -24.28 28.41 -31.21
N GLN A 132 -24.36 28.91 -32.44
CA GLN A 132 -23.91 28.18 -33.64
C GLN A 132 -22.41 27.88 -33.60
N GLN A 133 -21.58 28.83 -33.15
CA GLN A 133 -20.15 28.62 -32.97
C GLN A 133 -19.84 27.56 -31.92
N GLN A 134 -20.55 27.56 -30.80
CA GLN A 134 -20.40 26.53 -29.75
C GLN A 134 -20.78 25.14 -30.26
N MET A 135 -21.89 25.03 -31.00
CA MET A 135 -22.31 23.77 -31.63
C MET A 135 -21.26 23.26 -32.61
N GLU A 136 -20.69 24.13 -33.44
CA GLU A 136 -19.68 23.76 -34.42
C GLU A 136 -18.39 23.29 -33.75
N ALA A 137 -17.96 23.97 -32.69
CA ALA A 137 -16.81 23.54 -31.88
C ALA A 137 -17.03 22.16 -31.24
N LEU A 138 -18.24 21.87 -30.73
CA LEU A 138 -18.59 20.56 -30.21
C LEU A 138 -18.59 19.48 -31.29
N ARG A 139 -19.08 19.77 -32.49
CA ARG A 139 -19.06 18.85 -33.64
C ARG A 139 -17.64 18.54 -34.10
N GLN A 140 -16.78 19.55 -34.22
CA GLN A 140 -15.37 19.37 -34.58
C GLN A 140 -14.64 18.52 -33.55
N SER A 141 -14.84 18.81 -32.26
CA SER A 141 -14.26 18.02 -31.17
C SER A 141 -14.75 16.56 -31.19
N LYS A 142 -16.02 16.31 -31.50
CA LYS A 142 -16.56 14.95 -31.67
C LYS A 142 -15.92 14.22 -32.87
N ALA A 143 -15.78 14.90 -34.00
CA ALA A 143 -15.16 14.33 -35.20
C ALA A 143 -13.69 13.96 -34.95
N GLN A 144 -12.96 14.81 -34.22
CA GLN A 144 -11.59 14.53 -33.79
C GLN A 144 -11.53 13.27 -32.93
N ILE A 145 -12.40 13.18 -31.91
CA ILE A 145 -12.51 11.99 -31.06
C ILE A 145 -12.81 10.74 -31.88
N ALA A 146 -13.61 10.81 -32.95
CA ALA A 146 -13.94 9.65 -33.79
C ALA A 146 -12.81 9.23 -34.76
N SER A 147 -11.96 10.19 -35.16
CA SER A 147 -10.87 9.98 -36.12
C SER A 147 -9.57 9.44 -35.52
N GLU A 148 -9.39 9.53 -34.20
CA GLU A 148 -8.22 9.00 -33.52
C GLU A 148 -8.19 7.46 -33.60
N ASP A 149 -7.05 6.90 -34.03
CA ASP A 149 -6.77 5.47 -34.00
C ASP A 149 -6.91 4.97 -32.57
N TYR A 150 -7.91 4.12 -32.35
CA TYR A 150 -8.34 3.76 -31.02
C TYR A 150 -8.20 2.26 -30.81
N ASN A 151 -7.28 1.89 -29.93
CA ASN A 151 -7.15 0.53 -29.45
C ASN A 151 -7.75 0.46 -28.04
N PRO A 152 -8.96 -0.13 -27.87
CA PRO A 152 -9.47 -0.45 -26.56
C PRO A 152 -8.65 -1.59 -25.98
N GLY A 153 -7.49 -1.28 -25.40
CA GLY A 153 -6.77 -2.22 -24.57
C GLY A 153 -7.69 -2.64 -23.42
N ARG A 154 -8.24 -3.85 -23.51
CA ARG A 154 -9.03 -4.42 -22.42
C ARG A 154 -8.07 -5.04 -21.42
N LEU A 155 -8.22 -4.69 -20.15
CA LEU A 155 -7.49 -5.39 -19.09
C LEU A 155 -7.97 -6.84 -19.04
N ASP A 156 -7.03 -7.77 -19.09
CA ASP A 156 -7.29 -9.17 -18.87
C ASP A 156 -7.38 -9.43 -17.36
N MET A 157 -8.61 -9.40 -16.85
CA MET A 157 -8.87 -9.56 -15.42
C MET A 157 -8.49 -10.96 -14.92
N GLU A 158 -8.56 -11.99 -15.76
CA GLU A 158 -8.14 -13.35 -15.40
C GLU A 158 -6.61 -13.42 -15.27
N ALA A 159 -5.88 -12.79 -16.18
CA ALA A 159 -4.42 -12.70 -16.08
C ALA A 159 -3.98 -11.88 -14.86
N ILE A 160 -4.69 -10.80 -14.53
CA ILE A 160 -4.43 -9.99 -13.33
C ILE A 160 -4.71 -10.81 -12.05
N GLU A 161 -5.83 -11.53 -12.00
CA GLU A 161 -6.15 -12.40 -10.85
C GLU A 161 -5.09 -13.49 -10.67
N ALA A 162 -4.67 -14.15 -11.75
CA ALA A 162 -3.64 -15.18 -11.70
C ALA A 162 -2.31 -14.63 -11.18
N ALA A 163 -1.88 -13.47 -11.69
CA ALA A 163 -0.64 -12.83 -11.26
C ALA A 163 -0.69 -12.37 -9.79
N LEU A 164 -1.84 -11.86 -9.33
CA LEU A 164 -2.03 -11.47 -7.93
C LEU A 164 -2.08 -12.70 -7.00
N CYS A 165 -2.70 -13.80 -7.43
CA CYS A 165 -2.68 -15.05 -6.67
C CYS A 165 -1.24 -15.58 -6.56
N GLU A 166 -0.49 -15.65 -7.65
CA GLU A 166 0.91 -16.08 -7.65
C GLU A 166 1.78 -15.19 -6.74
N ALA A 167 1.59 -13.87 -6.80
CA ALA A 167 2.38 -12.93 -6.00
C ALA A 167 2.12 -13.04 -4.48
N VAL A 168 0.93 -13.49 -4.09
CA VAL A 168 0.55 -13.61 -2.67
C VAL A 168 0.86 -15.02 -2.12
N GLU A 169 0.96 -16.02 -3.00
CA GLU A 169 1.43 -17.36 -2.62
C GLU A 169 2.86 -17.29 -2.08
N MET A 170 3.00 -17.44 -0.76
CA MET A 170 4.30 -17.52 -0.10
C MET A 170 5.01 -18.83 -0.48
N HIS A 171 5.74 -18.82 -1.59
CA HIS A 171 6.61 -19.93 -1.97
C HIS A 171 7.64 -20.16 -0.84
N ASP A 172 7.66 -21.37 -0.26
CA ASP A 172 8.49 -21.82 0.86
C ASP A 172 8.05 -21.47 2.29
N GLY A 173 6.92 -20.78 2.49
CA GLY A 173 6.40 -20.47 3.83
C GLY A 173 7.28 -19.52 4.66
N LEU A 174 8.28 -18.90 4.04
CA LEU A 174 9.14 -17.87 4.63
C LEU A 174 8.92 -16.55 3.89
N VAL A 175 8.81 -15.47 4.65
CA VAL A 175 8.64 -14.12 4.10
C VAL A 175 9.99 -13.45 3.91
N SER A 176 10.22 -12.83 2.75
CA SER A 176 11.49 -12.17 2.44
C SER A 176 11.74 -10.94 3.33
N GLU A 177 13.01 -10.63 3.57
CA GLU A 177 13.42 -9.45 4.37
C GLU A 177 12.84 -8.15 3.80
N ASP A 178 12.89 -7.97 2.48
CA ASP A 178 12.37 -6.76 1.81
C ASP A 178 10.86 -6.59 2.03
N PHE A 179 10.11 -7.69 2.10
CA PHE A 179 8.69 -7.65 2.38
C PHE A 179 8.40 -7.36 3.85
N ILE A 180 9.22 -7.86 4.77
CA ILE A 180 9.11 -7.53 6.20
C ILE A 180 9.30 -6.01 6.40
N ASP A 181 10.31 -5.43 5.76
CA ASP A 181 10.66 -4.01 5.89
C ASP A 181 9.55 -3.05 5.39
N LEU A 182 8.65 -3.51 4.52
CA LEU A 182 7.51 -2.71 4.05
C LEU A 182 6.47 -2.47 5.16
N PHE A 183 6.38 -3.37 6.13
CA PHE A 183 5.24 -3.43 7.05
C PHE A 183 5.63 -3.42 8.52
N VAL A 184 6.92 -3.56 8.82
CA VAL A 184 7.44 -3.66 10.19
C VAL A 184 8.35 -2.48 10.47
N SER A 185 7.93 -1.60 11.37
CA SER A 185 8.76 -0.46 11.80
C SER A 185 9.89 -0.91 12.73
N GLN A 186 9.63 -1.88 13.61
CA GLN A 186 10.59 -2.29 14.61
C GLN A 186 10.32 -3.70 15.13
N VAL A 187 11.41 -4.44 15.37
CA VAL A 187 11.41 -5.66 16.18
C VAL A 187 12.24 -5.43 17.44
N THR A 188 11.61 -5.61 18.60
CA THR A 188 12.21 -5.43 19.92
C THR A 188 12.22 -6.76 20.66
N PRO A 189 13.40 -7.29 21.01
CA PRO A 189 13.46 -8.51 21.80
C PRO A 189 13.16 -8.17 23.27
N LEU A 190 12.22 -8.90 23.86
CA LEU A 190 11.91 -8.81 25.29
C LEU A 190 12.70 -9.85 26.10
N SER A 191 13.00 -10.99 25.48
CA SER A 191 13.87 -12.04 26.00
C SER A 191 14.49 -12.85 24.86
N ASP A 192 15.28 -13.87 25.19
CA ASP A 192 15.84 -14.82 24.20
C ASP A 192 14.76 -15.56 23.38
N SER A 193 13.52 -15.61 23.89
CA SER A 193 12.40 -16.33 23.28
C SER A 193 11.19 -15.46 22.97
N ARG A 194 11.10 -14.22 23.47
CA ARG A 194 9.90 -13.36 23.29
C ARG A 194 10.25 -12.05 22.57
N PHE A 195 9.44 -11.71 21.57
CA PHE A 195 9.67 -10.57 20.68
C PHE A 195 8.40 -9.75 20.53
N ALA A 196 8.56 -8.42 20.55
CA ALA A 196 7.53 -7.46 20.18
C ALA A 196 7.81 -6.96 18.77
N TRP A 197 6.80 -7.06 17.89
CA TRP A 197 6.84 -6.60 16.51
C TRP A 197 5.88 -5.43 16.35
N CYS A 198 6.42 -4.26 16.02
CA CYS A 198 5.65 -3.07 15.70
C CYS A 198 5.33 -3.07 14.20
N LEU A 199 4.05 -2.97 13.89
CA LEU A 199 3.48 -3.15 12.57
C LEU A 199 2.86 -1.84 12.09
N ASP A 200 3.11 -1.50 10.83
CA ASP A 200 2.72 -0.23 10.20
C ASP A 200 1.57 -0.41 9.19
N PHE A 201 0.70 -1.41 9.39
CA PHE A 201 -0.46 -1.66 8.51
C PHE A 201 -1.64 -0.72 8.75
N SER A 202 -1.64 0.06 9.84
CA SER A 202 -2.78 0.87 10.26
C SER A 202 -2.35 2.27 10.69
N PRO A 203 -3.25 3.28 10.64
CA PRO A 203 -2.97 4.63 11.14
C PRO A 203 -2.58 4.67 12.62
N GLN A 204 -2.99 3.65 13.39
CA GLN A 204 -2.59 3.44 14.76
C GLN A 204 -1.48 2.37 14.83
N PRO A 205 -0.47 2.52 15.68
CA PRO A 205 0.56 1.51 15.87
C PRO A 205 -0.07 0.20 16.35
N THR A 206 0.27 -0.91 15.69
CA THR A 206 -0.18 -2.25 16.07
C THR A 206 1.03 -3.07 16.51
N VAL A 207 0.93 -3.76 17.65
CA VAL A 207 2.00 -4.59 18.20
C VAL A 207 1.58 -6.05 18.25
N ALA A 208 2.44 -6.92 17.70
CA ALA A 208 2.31 -8.36 17.80
C ALA A 208 3.38 -8.93 18.73
N PHE A 209 2.99 -9.81 19.64
CA PHE A 209 3.93 -10.52 20.51
C PHE A 209 4.11 -11.96 20.03
N LEU A 210 5.36 -12.35 19.80
CA LEU A 210 5.72 -13.69 19.33
C LEU A 210 6.67 -14.37 20.30
N ASN A 211 6.44 -15.67 20.47
CA ASN A 211 7.24 -16.57 21.28
C ASN A 211 7.89 -17.62 20.36
N LEU A 212 9.21 -17.75 20.48
CA LEU A 212 10.02 -18.77 19.84
C LEU A 212 10.37 -19.86 20.85
N ALA A 213 10.14 -21.11 20.47
CA ALA A 213 10.56 -22.29 21.23
C ALA A 213 11.38 -23.24 20.35
N GLY A 214 12.21 -24.08 20.99
CA GLY A 214 13.06 -25.05 20.30
C GLY A 214 14.43 -24.52 19.85
N GLN A 215 15.25 -25.42 19.29
CA GLN A 215 16.59 -25.11 18.81
C GLN A 215 16.84 -25.59 17.38
N ARG A 216 17.56 -24.77 16.61
CA ARG A 216 18.01 -25.06 15.24
C ARG A 216 16.84 -25.43 14.32
N LYS A 217 16.79 -26.69 13.83
CA LYS A 217 15.83 -27.17 12.83
C LYS A 217 14.40 -27.33 13.36
N TYR A 218 14.21 -27.35 14.68
CA TYR A 218 12.90 -27.55 15.32
C TYR A 218 12.40 -26.28 16.00
N THR A 219 12.72 -25.11 15.43
CA THR A 219 12.24 -23.83 15.98
C THR A 219 10.75 -23.70 15.66
N THR A 220 9.91 -23.62 16.68
CA THR A 220 8.48 -23.34 16.57
C THR A 220 8.19 -21.90 16.96
N CYS A 221 7.26 -21.27 16.25
CA CYS A 221 6.84 -19.91 16.52
C CYS A 221 5.34 -19.89 16.85
N SER A 222 4.99 -19.23 17.95
CA SER A 222 3.61 -18.99 18.37
C SER A 222 3.39 -17.50 18.60
N MET A 223 2.22 -17.00 18.23
CA MET A 223 1.84 -15.60 18.43
C MET A 223 0.78 -15.49 19.53
N ASP A 224 0.87 -14.46 20.37
CA ASP A 224 -0.18 -14.13 21.33
C ASP A 224 -1.48 -13.85 20.56
N SER A 225 -2.62 -14.35 21.05
CA SER A 225 -3.86 -14.45 20.26
C SER A 225 -4.46 -13.11 19.83
N LYS A 226 -4.03 -12.01 20.45
CA LYS A 226 -4.54 -10.65 20.24
C LYS A 226 -3.41 -9.77 19.72
N LEU A 227 -3.68 -9.05 18.63
CA LEU A 227 -2.90 -7.88 18.25
C LEU A 227 -3.23 -6.75 19.21
N HIS A 228 -2.20 -6.04 19.68
CA HIS A 228 -2.35 -4.93 20.61
C HIS A 228 -2.36 -3.62 19.83
N PHE A 229 -3.45 -2.86 19.94
CA PHE A 229 -3.58 -1.55 19.32
C PHE A 229 -3.08 -0.49 20.31
N GLY A 230 -2.16 0.36 19.87
CA GLY A 230 -1.54 1.39 20.70
C GLY A 230 0.00 1.29 20.73
N PRO A 231 0.67 2.33 21.22
CA PRO A 231 2.13 2.36 21.29
C PRO A 231 2.65 1.28 22.24
N PHE A 232 3.81 0.71 21.91
CA PHE A 232 4.52 -0.19 22.81
C PHE A 232 5.05 0.60 24.01
N ALA A 233 4.51 0.33 25.20
CA ALA A 233 4.99 0.85 26.48
C ALA A 233 5.72 -0.27 27.24
N ASP A 234 6.79 0.07 27.97
CA ASP A 234 7.47 -0.88 28.84
C ASP A 234 6.64 -1.24 30.09
N GLU A 235 7.11 -2.21 30.88
CA GLU A 235 6.43 -2.66 32.10
C GLU A 235 6.26 -1.56 33.17
N GLU A 236 6.93 -0.41 33.01
CA GLU A 236 6.81 0.75 33.90
C GLU A 236 5.83 1.81 33.36
N GLY A 237 5.13 1.54 32.26
CA GLY A 237 4.16 2.45 31.67
C GLY A 237 4.80 3.64 30.94
N HIS A 238 6.12 3.61 30.71
CA HIS A 238 6.76 4.58 29.84
C HIS A 238 6.52 4.16 28.40
N THR A 239 5.93 5.06 27.61
CA THR A 239 6.02 4.97 26.15
C THR A 239 7.50 4.85 25.83
N ILE A 240 7.96 3.71 25.32
CA ILE A 240 9.34 3.63 24.85
C ILE A 240 9.36 4.57 23.65
N PRO A 241 10.03 5.74 23.74
CA PRO A 241 10.02 6.68 22.64
C PRO A 241 10.59 5.93 21.45
N PHE A 242 9.83 5.86 20.36
CA PHE A 242 10.29 5.35 19.08
C PHE A 242 11.63 6.03 18.80
N PRO A 243 12.78 5.34 18.97
CA PRO A 243 14.05 5.94 18.63
C PRO A 243 13.97 6.09 17.12
N GLY A 244 13.97 7.34 16.67
CA GLY A 244 13.61 7.75 15.31
C GLY A 244 13.91 6.68 14.27
N SER A 245 12.84 6.33 13.54
CA SER A 245 12.87 5.66 12.24
C SER A 245 14.28 5.51 11.70
N LEU A 246 14.90 4.35 11.94
CA LEU A 246 15.80 3.80 10.96
C LEU A 246 14.91 3.05 9.98
N ARG A 247 14.21 3.81 9.12
CA ARG A 247 14.28 3.42 7.72
C ARG A 247 15.77 3.40 7.41
N ARG A 248 16.25 2.28 6.88
CA ARG A 248 17.57 2.27 6.24
C ARG A 248 17.69 3.45 5.27
#